data_AF-A0A7V5M8F5-F1
#
_entry.id   AF-A0A7V5M8F5-F1
#
_cell.length_a   1.000
_cell.length_b   1.000
_cell.length_c   1.000
_cell.angle_alpha   90.00
_cell.angle_beta   90.00
_cell.angle_gamma   90.00
#
_symmetry.space_group_name_H-M   'P 1'
#
loop_
_entity.id
_entity.type
_entity.pdbx_description
1 polymer ?
#
loop_
_entity_poly.entity_id
_entity_poly.type
_entity_poly.pdbx_seq_one_letter_code
_entity_poly.pdbx_strand_id
1 'polypeptide(L)'
;VRFYHLMYMFNYHSPVSWGSVLLTIYPINCLFYLYYIWKEDYPKIRFFGYLGIPLAIAVHGYTGFILALAKGIALWNTPLMPIYFLVSAMVSGTALLIILSIFKETFLKTNTMITRFFPPVEKEVIWELGRLLAVFIALDFLVAFSDIVLLYYTTPENSIVAKVMIKGPFRNMFLVMEIGLGMVLPFIVLLIPKLNKSYPVLVTIAVLVLIGIWAMRYVTVVAGQYVPLM
;
A
#
# COMPACT_ATOMS: atom_id res chain seq x y z
N VAL A 1 -10.33 26.33 -2.15
CA VAL A 1 -10.63 27.19 -0.96
C VAL A 1 -11.47 26.48 0.12
N ARG A 2 -12.08 25.31 -0.12
CA ARG A 2 -12.90 24.58 0.88
C ARG A 2 -12.16 23.62 1.84
N PHE A 3 -10.89 23.28 1.58
CA PHE A 3 -10.18 22.25 2.37
C PHE A 3 -9.91 22.68 3.83
N TYR A 4 -9.51 23.94 4.05
CA TYR A 4 -9.22 24.45 5.40
C TYR A 4 -10.46 24.44 6.33
N HIS A 5 -11.67 24.48 5.77
CA HIS A 5 -12.91 24.39 6.55
C HIS A 5 -13.08 23.01 7.20
N LEU A 6 -12.54 21.93 6.62
CA LEU A 6 -12.60 20.59 7.23
C LEU A 6 -11.71 20.48 8.48
N MET A 7 -10.71 21.35 8.61
CA MET A 7 -9.83 21.40 9.79
C MET A 7 -10.44 22.26 10.90
N TYR A 8 -11.02 23.41 10.55
CA TYR A 8 -11.64 24.34 11.51
C TYR A 8 -13.06 23.96 11.92
N MET A 9 -13.87 23.40 11.02
CA MET A 9 -15.24 22.94 11.29
C MET A 9 -15.26 21.41 11.42
N PHE A 10 -14.57 20.92 12.44
CA PHE A 10 -14.50 19.50 12.71
C PHE A 10 -15.88 18.94 13.08
N ASN A 11 -16.36 17.94 12.32
CA ASN A 11 -17.58 17.23 12.63
C ASN A 11 -17.25 15.78 13.02
N TYR A 12 -17.49 15.43 14.28
CA TYR A 12 -17.21 14.09 14.84
C TYR A 12 -17.95 12.96 14.12
N HIS A 13 -19.09 13.25 13.50
CA HIS A 13 -19.88 12.26 12.74
C HIS A 13 -19.41 12.12 11.28
N SER A 14 -18.53 13.00 10.80
CA SER A 14 -18.04 12.98 9.42
C SER A 14 -16.76 12.15 9.33
N PRO A 15 -16.75 11.04 8.57
CA PRO A 15 -15.53 10.28 8.29
C PRO A 15 -14.45 11.16 7.64
N VAL A 16 -14.84 12.11 6.77
CA VAL A 16 -13.91 13.01 6.07
C VAL A 16 -13.17 13.93 7.04
N SER A 17 -13.81 14.37 8.13
CA SER A 17 -13.18 15.18 9.17
C SER A 17 -12.12 14.38 9.94
N TRP A 18 -12.38 13.11 10.25
CA TRP A 18 -11.36 12.23 10.84
C TRP A 18 -10.18 12.00 9.90
N GLY A 19 -10.47 11.82 8.60
CA GLY A 19 -9.45 11.68 7.57
C GLY A 19 -8.48 12.85 7.51
N SER A 20 -9.00 14.08 7.55
CA SER A 20 -8.17 15.28 7.49
C SER A 20 -7.18 15.33 8.66
N VAL A 21 -7.64 15.00 9.87
CA VAL A 21 -6.80 14.93 11.08
C VAL A 21 -5.74 13.84 10.97
N LEU A 22 -6.13 12.61 10.60
CA LEU A 22 -5.20 11.48 10.48
C LEU A 22 -4.12 11.75 9.42
N LEU A 23 -4.52 12.24 8.24
CA LEU A 23 -3.62 12.57 7.14
C LEU A 23 -2.68 13.74 7.46
N THR A 24 -3.02 14.57 8.45
CA THR A 24 -2.17 15.68 8.89
C THR A 24 -1.21 15.27 10.00
N ILE A 25 -1.69 14.52 11.00
CA ILE A 25 -0.87 14.10 12.15
C ILE A 25 0.23 13.11 11.73
N TYR A 26 -0.06 12.19 10.81
CA TYR A 26 0.91 11.16 10.45
C TYR A 26 2.19 11.72 9.79
N PRO A 27 2.14 12.58 8.76
CA PRO A 27 3.34 13.22 8.22
C PRO A 27 4.08 14.06 9.26
N ILE A 28 3.35 14.75 10.16
CA ILE A 28 3.96 15.52 11.25
C ILE A 28 4.76 14.59 12.18
N ASN A 29 4.19 13.43 12.55
CA ASN A 29 4.90 12.41 13.32
C ASN A 29 6.16 11.92 12.59
N CYS A 30 6.08 11.68 11.28
CA CYS A 30 7.24 11.29 10.46
C CYS A 30 8.33 12.37 10.43
N LEU A 31 7.96 13.66 10.38
CA LEU A 31 8.92 14.76 10.46
C LEU A 31 9.64 14.82 11.82
N PHE A 32 8.90 14.64 12.92
CA PHE A 32 9.52 14.53 14.25
C PHE A 32 10.44 13.32 14.36
N TYR A 33 9.99 12.15 13.88
CA TYR A 33 10.79 10.94 13.84
C TYR A 33 12.11 11.15 13.09
N LEU A 34 12.06 11.75 11.89
CA LEU A 34 13.24 12.07 11.10
C LEU A 34 14.14 13.11 11.78
N TYR A 35 13.56 14.14 12.40
CA TYR A 35 14.30 15.15 13.15
C TYR A 35 15.08 14.55 14.34
N TYR A 36 14.47 13.61 15.07
CA TYR A 36 15.14 12.96 16.20
C TYR A 36 16.16 11.92 15.75
N ILE A 37 16.01 11.29 14.59
CA ILE A 37 17.09 10.52 13.94
C ILE A 37 18.30 11.43 13.70
N TRP A 38 18.09 12.63 13.16
CA TRP A 38 19.18 13.58 12.92
C TRP A 38 19.87 14.07 14.21
N LYS A 39 19.12 14.17 15.31
CA LYS A 39 19.67 14.51 16.64
C LYS A 39 20.26 13.33 17.39
N GLU A 40 20.16 12.11 16.87
CA GLU A 40 20.59 10.88 17.54
C GLU A 40 19.95 10.68 18.94
N ASP A 41 18.71 11.18 19.13
CA ASP A 41 17.96 11.10 20.40
C ASP A 41 17.16 9.79 20.47
N TYR A 42 17.84 8.69 20.82
CA TYR A 42 17.28 7.33 20.82
C TYR A 42 15.96 7.16 21.59
N PRO A 43 15.76 7.73 22.80
CA PRO A 43 14.47 7.67 23.49
C PRO A 43 13.32 8.24 22.66
N LYS A 44 13.51 9.40 22.02
CA LYS A 44 12.47 10.02 21.19
C LYS A 44 12.29 9.30 19.86
N ILE A 45 13.36 8.81 19.24
CA ILE A 45 13.27 7.95 18.05
C ILE A 45 12.36 6.75 18.33
N ARG A 46 12.55 6.06 19.46
CA ARG A 46 11.69 4.93 19.85
C ARG A 46 10.23 5.36 20.05
N PHE A 47 9.99 6.47 20.76
CA PHE A 47 8.65 6.97 21.01
C PHE A 47 7.90 7.31 19.70
N PHE A 48 8.46 8.16 18.84
CA PHE A 48 7.83 8.56 17.58
C PHE A 48 7.76 7.41 16.56
N GLY A 49 8.70 6.46 16.63
CA GLY A 49 8.65 5.23 15.85
C GLY A 49 7.47 4.33 16.25
N TYR A 50 7.30 4.06 17.55
CA TYR A 50 6.16 3.30 18.04
C TYR A 50 4.83 4.01 17.85
N LEU A 51 4.78 5.34 17.99
CA LEU A 51 3.60 6.15 17.70
C LEU A 51 3.25 6.14 16.19
N GLY A 52 4.26 6.03 15.33
CA GLY A 52 4.07 5.95 13.88
C GLY A 52 3.31 4.70 13.42
N ILE A 53 3.44 3.57 14.14
CA ILE A 53 2.77 2.31 13.80
C ILE A 53 1.23 2.43 13.83
N PRO A 54 0.58 2.80 14.95
CA PRO A 54 -0.87 2.97 14.99
C PRO A 54 -1.35 4.09 14.07
N LEU A 55 -0.57 5.16 13.89
CA LEU A 55 -0.92 6.23 12.95
C LEU A 55 -0.90 5.76 11.50
N ALA A 56 0.09 4.95 11.09
CA ALA A 56 0.14 4.37 9.75
C ALA A 56 -1.05 3.45 9.49
N ILE A 57 -1.37 2.57 10.46
CA ILE A 57 -2.56 1.70 10.39
C ILE A 57 -3.83 2.56 10.28
N ALA A 58 -3.95 3.60 11.08
CA ALA A 58 -5.10 4.50 11.06
C ALA A 58 -5.26 5.20 9.71
N VAL A 59 -4.19 5.74 9.13
CA VAL A 59 -4.25 6.46 7.83
C VAL A 59 -4.59 5.52 6.67
N HIS A 60 -3.91 4.37 6.58
CA HIS A 60 -4.15 3.43 5.49
C HIS A 60 -5.50 2.72 5.63
N GLY A 61 -5.85 2.30 6.84
CA GLY A 61 -7.17 1.75 7.15
C GLY A 61 -8.29 2.76 6.88
N TYR A 62 -8.12 4.02 7.31
CA TYR A 62 -9.07 5.11 7.04
C TYR A 62 -9.35 5.28 5.54
N THR A 63 -8.31 5.17 4.70
CA THR A 63 -8.45 5.30 3.25
C THR A 63 -9.36 4.21 2.66
N GLY A 64 -9.33 2.99 3.20
CA GLY A 64 -10.30 1.97 2.81
C GLY A 64 -11.67 2.16 3.48
N PHE A 65 -11.73 2.67 4.72
CA PHE A 65 -13.00 2.98 5.40
C PHE A 65 -13.81 4.05 4.67
N ILE A 66 -13.18 5.11 4.18
CA ILE A 66 -13.92 6.18 3.49
C ILE A 66 -14.59 5.67 2.21
N LEU A 67 -13.96 4.72 1.52
CA LEU A 67 -14.55 4.01 0.38
C LEU A 67 -15.64 3.05 0.85
N ALA A 68 -15.38 2.23 1.87
CA ALA A 68 -16.38 1.30 2.43
C ALA A 68 -17.67 1.98 2.88
N LEU A 69 -17.59 3.22 3.36
CA LEU A 69 -18.74 4.00 3.82
C LEU A 69 -19.57 4.60 2.67
N ALA A 70 -19.05 4.62 1.45
CA ALA A 70 -19.77 5.05 0.26
C ALA A 70 -20.71 3.93 -0.25
N LYS A 71 -21.81 3.72 0.48
CA LYS A 71 -22.81 2.65 0.25
C LYS A 71 -23.37 2.59 -1.18
N GLY A 72 -23.35 3.70 -1.91
CA GLY A 72 -23.87 3.77 -3.29
C GLY A 72 -22.99 3.05 -4.32
N ILE A 73 -21.78 2.60 -3.96
CA ILE A 73 -20.85 1.94 -4.87
C ILE A 73 -20.48 0.57 -4.32
N ALA A 74 -21.03 -0.47 -4.95
CA ALA A 74 -20.88 -1.87 -4.56
C ALA A 74 -19.41 -2.33 -4.45
N LEU A 75 -18.54 -1.90 -5.38
CA LEU A 75 -17.10 -2.24 -5.32
C LEU A 75 -16.43 -1.73 -4.06
N TRP A 76 -16.84 -0.56 -3.58
CA TRP A 76 -16.22 0.09 -2.43
C TRP A 76 -16.80 -0.43 -1.13
N ASN A 77 -18.10 -0.74 -1.11
CA ASN A 77 -18.85 -1.17 0.06
C ASN A 77 -18.61 -2.64 0.43
N THR A 78 -17.34 -3.03 0.56
CA THR A 78 -16.94 -4.34 1.09
C THR A 78 -16.32 -4.20 2.48
N PRO A 79 -16.56 -5.16 3.39
CA PRO A 79 -15.95 -5.14 4.72
C PRO A 79 -14.42 -5.32 4.66
N LEU A 80 -13.89 -5.83 3.54
CA LEU A 80 -12.45 -6.05 3.33
C LEU A 80 -11.72 -4.80 2.85
N MET A 81 -12.42 -3.77 2.36
CA MET A 81 -11.80 -2.57 1.78
C MET A 81 -10.75 -1.89 2.69
N PRO A 82 -10.97 -1.70 4.01
CA PRO A 82 -9.93 -1.18 4.91
C PRO A 82 -8.67 -2.06 4.97
N ILE A 83 -8.85 -3.38 5.02
CA ILE A 83 -7.76 -4.34 5.09
C ILE A 83 -7.02 -4.40 3.75
N TYR A 84 -7.74 -4.37 2.63
CA TYR A 84 -7.16 -4.37 1.29
C TYR A 84 -6.27 -3.15 1.06
N PHE A 85 -6.70 -1.97 1.51
CA PHE A 85 -5.87 -0.75 1.48
C PHE A 85 -4.66 -0.82 2.40
N LEU A 86 -4.80 -1.41 3.58
CA LEU A 86 -3.70 -1.58 4.54
C LEU A 86 -2.63 -2.54 4.01
N VAL A 87 -3.02 -3.72 3.53
CA VAL A 87 -2.08 -4.74 3.03
C VAL A 87 -1.36 -4.25 1.77
N SER A 88 -2.07 -3.65 0.81
CA SER A 88 -1.46 -3.06 -0.38
C SER A 88 -0.51 -1.89 -0.08
N ALA A 89 -0.73 -1.14 1.02
CA ALA A 89 0.22 -0.14 1.49
C ALA A 89 1.51 -0.79 2.01
N MET A 90 1.41 -1.93 2.70
CA MET A 90 2.58 -2.69 3.15
C MET A 90 3.36 -3.25 1.96
N VAL A 91 2.67 -3.83 0.96
CA VAL A 91 3.27 -4.33 -0.28
C VAL A 91 4.03 -3.23 -1.03
N SER A 92 3.38 -2.09 -1.30
CA SER A 92 4.03 -0.98 -2.02
C SER A 92 5.14 -0.32 -1.21
N GLY A 93 4.97 -0.17 0.10
CA GLY A 93 6.01 0.36 1.00
C GLY A 93 7.27 -0.50 1.02
N THR A 94 7.14 -1.82 1.15
CA THR A 94 8.28 -2.74 1.13
C THR A 94 8.96 -2.78 -0.24
N ALA A 95 8.18 -2.79 -1.33
CA ALA A 95 8.73 -2.72 -2.69
C ALA A 95 9.56 -1.45 -2.91
N LEU A 96 9.04 -0.29 -2.48
CA LEU A 96 9.76 0.98 -2.58
C LEU A 96 11.03 0.98 -1.72
N LEU A 97 10.98 0.43 -0.50
CA LEU A 97 12.16 0.31 0.36
C LEU A 97 13.26 -0.53 -0.30
N ILE A 98 12.93 -1.67 -0.92
CA ILE A 98 13.91 -2.49 -1.67
C ILE A 98 14.59 -1.67 -2.76
N ILE A 99 13.82 -0.94 -3.57
CA ILE A 99 14.36 -0.10 -4.65
C ILE A 99 15.31 0.95 -4.09
N LEU A 100 14.87 1.69 -3.05
CA LEU A 100 15.67 2.76 -2.46
C LEU A 100 16.94 2.24 -1.79
N SER A 101 16.87 1.12 -1.07
CA SER A 101 18.03 0.49 -0.45
C SER A 101 19.06 0.04 -1.50
N ILE A 102 18.63 -0.66 -2.55
CA ILE A 102 19.52 -1.11 -3.63
C ILE A 102 20.09 0.09 -4.40
N PHE A 103 19.26 1.09 -4.71
CA PHE A 103 19.69 2.30 -5.40
C PHE A 103 20.77 3.04 -4.60
N LYS A 104 20.55 3.23 -3.30
CA LYS A 104 21.51 3.87 -2.40
C LYS A 104 22.83 3.10 -2.33
N GLU A 105 22.79 1.78 -2.14
CA GLU A 105 23.99 0.95 -2.06
C GLU A 105 24.74 0.81 -3.39
N THR A 106 24.07 0.98 -4.53
CA THR A 106 24.68 0.86 -5.86
C THR A 106 25.25 2.18 -6.36
N PHE A 107 24.53 3.29 -6.18
CA PHE A 107 24.85 4.57 -6.82
C PHE A 107 25.31 5.66 -5.83
N LEU A 108 24.96 5.56 -4.54
CA LEU A 108 25.17 6.63 -3.56
C LEU A 108 26.12 6.22 -2.43
N LYS A 109 26.79 5.07 -2.55
CA LYS A 109 27.68 4.52 -1.54
C LYS A 109 28.85 5.45 -1.17
N THR A 110 29.35 6.23 -2.13
CA THR A 110 30.47 7.17 -1.92
C THR A 110 30.02 8.56 -1.48
N ASN A 111 28.70 8.83 -1.45
CA ASN A 111 28.18 10.13 -1.04
C ASN A 111 28.21 10.26 0.49
N THR A 112 29.20 10.98 1.00
CA THR A 112 29.44 11.17 2.45
C THR A 112 28.29 11.85 3.18
N MET A 113 27.52 12.71 2.50
CA MET A 113 26.32 13.30 3.09
C MET A 113 25.28 12.21 3.32
N ILE A 114 24.93 11.45 2.27
CA ILE A 114 23.87 10.44 2.32
C ILE A 114 24.23 9.30 3.27
N THR A 115 25.48 8.83 3.26
CA THR A 115 25.92 7.73 4.15
C THR A 115 25.99 8.12 5.62
N ARG A 116 26.15 9.41 5.93
CA ARG A 116 26.00 9.94 7.29
C ARG A 116 24.55 9.86 7.78
N PHE A 117 23.57 10.13 6.91
CA PHE A 117 22.14 10.05 7.27
C PHE A 117 21.59 8.63 7.23
N PHE A 118 22.05 7.81 6.29
CA PHE A 118 21.58 6.45 6.07
C PHE A 118 22.78 5.51 6.08
N PRO A 119 23.04 4.81 7.20
CA PRO A 119 24.17 3.90 7.31
C PRO A 119 24.08 2.78 6.26
N PRO A 120 25.22 2.16 5.87
CA PRO A 120 25.24 1.05 4.93
C PRO A 120 24.23 -0.03 5.30
N VAL A 121 23.50 -0.52 4.30
CA VAL A 121 22.52 -1.60 4.49
C VAL A 121 23.17 -2.92 4.10
N GLU A 122 23.19 -3.86 5.03
CA GLU A 122 23.67 -5.23 4.78
C GLU A 122 22.81 -5.93 3.73
N LYS A 123 23.43 -6.81 2.92
CA LYS A 123 22.71 -7.50 1.83
C LYS A 123 21.61 -8.40 2.38
N GLU A 124 21.88 -8.98 3.53
CA GLU A 124 21.00 -9.86 4.30
C GLU A 124 19.68 -9.16 4.65
N VAL A 125 19.74 -7.88 5.03
CA VAL A 125 18.56 -7.04 5.30
C VAL A 125 17.73 -6.83 4.02
N ILE A 126 18.39 -6.59 2.88
CA ILE A 126 17.68 -6.46 1.59
C ILE A 126 16.99 -7.77 1.20
N TRP A 127 17.65 -8.91 1.44
CA TRP A 127 17.06 -10.23 1.19
C TRP A 127 15.89 -10.52 2.14
N GLU A 128 15.97 -10.05 3.39
CA GLU A 128 14.85 -10.11 4.35
C GLU A 128 13.67 -9.28 3.88
N LEU A 129 13.89 -8.08 3.35
CA LEU A 129 12.82 -7.28 2.74
C LEU A 129 12.17 -8.01 1.56
N GLY A 130 12.94 -8.73 0.75
CA GLY A 130 12.41 -9.59 -0.32
C GLY A 130 11.52 -10.71 0.20
N ARG A 131 11.89 -11.37 1.32
CA ARG A 131 11.05 -12.38 1.98
C ARG A 131 9.78 -11.77 2.57
N LEU A 132 9.91 -10.62 3.22
CA LEU A 132 8.80 -9.88 3.79
C LEU A 132 7.80 -9.45 2.71
N LEU A 133 8.31 -8.96 1.56
CA LEU A 133 7.50 -8.62 0.40
C LEU A 133 6.70 -9.82 -0.10
N ALA A 134 7.31 -11.02 -0.17
CA ALA A 134 6.60 -12.23 -0.57
C ALA A 134 5.44 -12.58 0.39
N VAL A 135 5.63 -12.39 1.70
CA VAL A 135 4.57 -12.58 2.71
C VAL A 135 3.43 -11.57 2.49
N PHE A 136 3.75 -10.29 2.29
CA PHE A 136 2.73 -9.28 2.05
C PHE A 136 1.99 -9.48 0.74
N ILE A 137 2.66 -9.92 -0.33
CA ILE A 137 2.00 -10.28 -1.59
C ILE A 137 1.03 -11.45 -1.40
N ALA A 138 1.42 -12.48 -0.61
CA ALA A 138 0.52 -13.59 -0.33
C ALA A 138 -0.73 -13.16 0.45
N LEU A 139 -0.56 -12.25 1.43
CA LEU A 139 -1.68 -11.64 2.15
C LEU A 139 -2.55 -10.79 1.23
N ASP A 140 -1.95 -9.99 0.34
CA ASP A 140 -2.67 -9.12 -0.59
C ASP A 140 -3.49 -9.95 -1.58
N PHE A 141 -2.90 -11.02 -2.11
CA PHE A 141 -3.60 -11.98 -2.97
C PHE A 141 -4.77 -12.64 -2.24
N LEU A 142 -4.60 -13.05 -0.97
CA LEU A 142 -5.68 -13.64 -0.19
C LEU A 142 -6.83 -12.66 0.03
N VAL A 143 -6.52 -11.39 0.31
CA VAL A 143 -7.54 -10.35 0.49
C VAL A 143 -8.25 -10.04 -0.83
N ALA A 144 -7.50 -9.84 -1.92
CA ALA A 144 -8.06 -9.60 -3.25
C ALA A 144 -8.94 -10.76 -3.73
N PHE A 145 -8.51 -12.00 -3.50
CA PHE A 145 -9.29 -13.20 -3.80
C PHE A 145 -10.57 -13.26 -2.96
N SER A 146 -10.48 -12.97 -1.66
CA SER A 146 -11.64 -12.97 -0.78
C SER A 146 -12.64 -11.87 -1.15
N ASP A 147 -12.16 -10.68 -1.52
CA ASP A 147 -12.98 -9.55 -1.93
C ASP A 147 -13.73 -9.83 -3.23
N ILE A 148 -13.05 -10.38 -4.25
CA ILE A 148 -13.71 -10.71 -5.52
C ILE A 148 -14.72 -11.86 -5.36
N VAL A 149 -14.43 -12.85 -4.51
CA VAL A 149 -15.40 -13.92 -4.19
C VAL A 149 -16.62 -13.35 -3.49
N LEU A 150 -16.43 -12.48 -2.48
CA LEU A 150 -17.53 -11.84 -1.77
C LEU A 150 -18.39 -11.02 -2.73
N LEU A 151 -17.76 -10.21 -3.60
CA LEU A 151 -18.49 -9.45 -4.61
C LEU A 151 -19.27 -10.37 -5.54
N TYR A 152 -18.68 -11.48 -5.99
CA TYR A 152 -19.32 -12.36 -6.96
C TYR A 152 -20.60 -13.05 -6.41
N TYR A 153 -20.62 -13.40 -5.13
CA TYR A 153 -21.65 -14.27 -4.54
C TYR A 153 -22.64 -13.59 -3.57
N THR A 154 -22.43 -12.34 -3.15
CA THR A 154 -23.29 -11.71 -2.11
C THR A 154 -24.63 -11.21 -2.67
N THR A 155 -24.62 -10.38 -3.71
CA THR A 155 -25.84 -9.84 -4.34
C THR A 155 -25.71 -9.81 -5.85
N PRO A 156 -26.83 -9.76 -6.61
CA PRO A 156 -26.79 -9.59 -8.06
C PRO A 156 -25.99 -8.36 -8.50
N GLU A 157 -26.11 -7.25 -7.79
CA GLU A 157 -25.43 -5.98 -8.08
C GLU A 157 -23.91 -6.12 -7.88
N ASN A 158 -23.48 -6.70 -6.75
CA ASN A 158 -22.08 -6.98 -6.48
C ASN A 158 -21.49 -7.95 -7.54
N SER A 159 -22.30 -8.93 -7.97
CA SER A 159 -21.89 -9.91 -8.99
C SER A 159 -21.64 -9.24 -10.35
N ILE A 160 -22.40 -8.20 -10.70
CA ILE A 160 -22.16 -7.41 -11.93
C ILE A 160 -20.78 -6.73 -11.85
N VAL A 161 -20.47 -6.08 -10.72
CA VAL A 161 -19.15 -5.44 -10.50
C VAL A 161 -18.02 -6.46 -10.63
N ALA A 162 -18.13 -7.62 -9.97
CA ALA A 162 -17.13 -8.68 -10.07
C ALA A 162 -16.94 -9.16 -11.53
N LYS A 163 -18.02 -9.28 -12.30
CA LYS A 163 -17.96 -9.64 -13.72
C LYS A 163 -17.33 -8.54 -14.58
N VAL A 164 -17.55 -7.27 -14.27
CA VAL A 164 -16.86 -6.14 -14.93
C VAL A 164 -15.34 -6.23 -14.74
N MET A 165 -14.88 -6.66 -13.56
CA MET A 165 -13.47 -6.86 -13.25
C MET A 165 -12.89 -8.15 -13.85
N ILE A 166 -13.61 -9.26 -13.88
CA ILE A 166 -13.07 -10.56 -14.32
C ILE A 166 -13.29 -10.83 -15.82
N LYS A 167 -14.39 -10.33 -16.39
CA LYS A 167 -14.79 -10.62 -17.79
C LYS A 167 -14.99 -9.35 -18.63
N GLY A 168 -15.15 -8.20 -17.99
CA GLY A 168 -15.45 -6.93 -18.63
C GLY A 168 -14.22 -6.09 -18.99
N PRO A 169 -14.42 -4.77 -19.16
CA PRO A 169 -13.38 -3.83 -19.61
C PRO A 169 -12.13 -3.77 -18.72
N PHE A 170 -12.28 -4.03 -17.42
CA PHE A 170 -11.19 -3.96 -16.44
C PHE A 170 -10.41 -5.27 -16.30
N ARG A 171 -10.77 -6.32 -17.04
CA ARG A 171 -10.14 -7.65 -16.98
C ARG A 171 -8.63 -7.60 -17.06
N ASN A 172 -8.08 -6.89 -18.03
CA ASN A 172 -6.64 -6.88 -18.22
C ASN A 172 -5.94 -6.12 -17.08
N MET A 173 -6.52 -5.04 -16.56
CA MET A 173 -5.95 -4.34 -15.40
C MET A 173 -6.02 -5.19 -14.13
N PHE A 174 -7.14 -5.87 -13.89
CA PHE A 174 -7.29 -6.72 -12.71
C PHE A 174 -6.49 -8.03 -12.82
N LEU A 175 -6.79 -8.89 -13.81
CA LEU A 175 -6.18 -10.23 -13.88
C LEU A 175 -4.72 -10.21 -14.33
N VAL A 176 -4.36 -9.36 -15.29
CA VAL A 176 -3.00 -9.37 -15.86
C VAL A 176 -2.07 -8.45 -15.07
N MET A 177 -2.45 -7.18 -14.90
CA MET A 177 -1.56 -6.19 -14.28
C MET A 177 -1.46 -6.36 -12.78
N GLU A 178 -2.61 -6.41 -12.08
CA GLU A 178 -2.63 -6.57 -10.64
C GLU A 178 -2.31 -8.02 -10.22
N ILE A 179 -3.15 -8.99 -10.60
CA ILE A 179 -2.99 -10.37 -10.12
C ILE A 179 -1.76 -11.04 -10.76
N GLY A 180 -1.60 -10.97 -12.08
CA GLY A 180 -0.50 -11.63 -12.78
C GLY A 180 0.86 -11.00 -12.49
N LEU A 181 1.06 -9.76 -12.92
CA LEU A 181 2.34 -9.05 -12.84
C LEU A 181 2.62 -8.45 -11.47
N GLY A 182 1.59 -8.04 -10.74
CA GLY A 182 1.72 -7.41 -9.41
C GLY A 182 1.84 -8.40 -8.26
N MET A 183 1.29 -9.61 -8.40
CA MET A 183 1.24 -10.60 -7.31
C MET A 183 1.87 -11.95 -7.69
N VAL A 184 1.27 -12.69 -8.63
CA VAL A 184 1.63 -14.10 -8.91
C VAL A 184 3.07 -14.23 -9.40
N LEU A 185 3.48 -13.46 -10.41
CA LEU A 185 4.84 -13.51 -10.95
C LEU A 185 5.88 -13.07 -9.90
N PRO A 186 5.74 -11.90 -9.23
CA PRO A 186 6.57 -11.52 -8.09
C PRO A 186 6.71 -12.59 -7.02
N PHE A 187 5.59 -13.18 -6.58
CA PHE A 187 5.58 -14.18 -5.54
C PHE A 187 6.40 -15.42 -5.94
N ILE A 188 6.16 -15.97 -7.13
CA ILE A 188 6.89 -17.14 -7.63
C ILE A 188 8.40 -16.85 -7.73
N VAL A 189 8.78 -15.68 -8.25
CA VAL A 189 10.20 -15.31 -8.39
C VAL A 189 10.88 -15.17 -7.02
N LEU A 190 10.20 -14.59 -6.03
CA LEU A 190 10.73 -14.41 -4.68
C LEU A 190 10.88 -15.73 -3.89
N LEU A 191 10.13 -16.78 -4.26
CA LEU A 191 10.30 -18.11 -3.68
C LEU A 191 11.55 -18.85 -4.17
N ILE A 192 12.13 -18.43 -5.31
CA ILE A 192 13.28 -19.10 -5.90
C ILE A 192 14.57 -18.57 -5.24
N PRO A 193 15.32 -19.37 -4.44
CA PRO A 193 16.44 -18.87 -3.64
C PRO A 193 17.62 -18.29 -4.42
N LYS A 194 17.73 -18.64 -5.71
CA LYS A 194 18.75 -18.09 -6.61
C LYS A 194 18.38 -16.70 -7.13
N LEU A 195 17.08 -16.45 -7.33
CA LEU A 195 16.58 -15.21 -7.91
C LEU A 195 16.33 -14.14 -6.85
N ASN A 196 15.83 -14.53 -5.67
CA ASN A 196 15.50 -13.62 -4.57
C ASN A 196 16.71 -12.97 -3.86
N LYS A 197 17.94 -13.29 -4.29
CA LYS A 197 19.18 -12.65 -3.83
C LYS A 197 19.78 -11.67 -4.83
N SER A 198 19.30 -11.68 -6.08
CA SER A 198 19.85 -10.86 -7.16
C SER A 198 19.26 -9.46 -7.14
N TYR A 199 20.12 -8.43 -7.06
CA TYR A 199 19.69 -7.02 -6.99
C TYR A 199 18.87 -6.60 -8.22
N PRO A 200 19.30 -6.85 -9.47
CA PRO A 200 18.47 -6.54 -10.64
C PRO A 200 17.10 -7.20 -10.57
N VAL A 201 17.02 -8.47 -10.15
CA VAL A 201 15.75 -9.20 -10.04
C VAL A 201 14.86 -8.56 -8.97
N LEU A 202 15.39 -8.27 -7.78
CA LEU A 202 14.64 -7.64 -6.70
C LEU A 202 14.09 -6.27 -7.11
N VAL A 203 14.87 -5.46 -7.81
CA VAL A 203 14.42 -4.16 -8.35
C VAL A 203 13.32 -4.36 -9.39
N THR A 204 13.50 -5.27 -10.35
CA THR A 204 12.47 -5.57 -11.37
C THR A 204 11.17 -6.03 -10.73
N ILE A 205 11.24 -6.95 -9.76
CA ILE A 205 10.05 -7.44 -9.05
C ILE A 205 9.39 -6.32 -8.25
N ALA A 206 10.16 -5.50 -7.54
CA ALA A 206 9.59 -4.37 -6.80
C ALA A 206 8.88 -3.37 -7.72
N VAL A 207 9.42 -3.09 -8.92
CA VAL A 207 8.77 -2.22 -9.91
C VAL A 207 7.46 -2.85 -10.42
N LEU A 208 7.46 -4.14 -10.75
CA LEU A 208 6.25 -4.84 -11.18
C LEU A 208 5.17 -4.85 -10.11
N VAL A 209 5.54 -5.06 -8.85
CA VAL A 209 4.64 -4.96 -7.70
C VAL A 209 4.04 -3.55 -7.59
N LEU A 210 4.85 -2.49 -7.72
CA LEU A 210 4.35 -1.12 -7.68
C LEU A 210 3.36 -0.82 -8.83
N ILE A 211 3.63 -1.34 -10.03
CA ILE A 211 2.70 -1.26 -11.17
C ILE A 211 1.40 -2.00 -10.86
N GLY A 212 1.48 -3.17 -10.22
CA GLY A 212 0.32 -3.94 -9.77
C GLY A 212 -0.54 -3.20 -8.75
N ILE A 213 0.08 -2.59 -7.73
CA ILE A 213 -0.63 -1.77 -6.74
C ILE A 213 -1.25 -0.53 -7.38
N TRP A 214 -0.57 0.10 -8.35
CA TRP A 214 -1.17 1.18 -9.13
C TRP A 214 -2.40 0.71 -9.91
N ALA A 215 -2.31 -0.46 -10.58
CA ALA A 215 -3.43 -1.05 -11.31
C ALA A 215 -4.60 -1.36 -10.38
N MET A 216 -4.35 -1.89 -9.19
CA MET A 216 -5.36 -2.11 -8.16
C MET A 216 -6.07 -0.81 -7.78
N ARG A 217 -5.31 0.26 -7.47
CA ARG A 217 -5.90 1.56 -7.12
C ARG A 217 -6.74 2.14 -8.27
N TYR A 218 -6.27 1.98 -9.50
CA TYR A 218 -6.99 2.40 -10.69
C TYR A 218 -8.30 1.62 -10.85
N VAL A 219 -8.26 0.28 -10.76
CA VAL A 219 -9.45 -0.57 -10.87
C VAL A 219 -10.44 -0.24 -9.76
N THR A 220 -10.00 -0.18 -8.50
CA THR A 220 -10.88 0.13 -7.38
C THR A 220 -11.64 1.43 -7.58
N VAL A 221 -10.97 2.51 -8.01
CA VAL A 221 -11.65 3.81 -8.19
C VAL A 221 -12.48 3.83 -9.47
N VAL A 222 -11.89 3.48 -10.62
CA VAL A 222 -12.51 3.71 -11.92
C VAL A 222 -13.57 2.65 -12.22
N ALA A 223 -13.34 1.37 -11.88
CA ALA A 223 -14.36 0.34 -12.03
C ALA A 223 -15.53 0.55 -11.07
N GLY A 224 -15.27 1.11 -9.87
CA GLY A 224 -16.31 1.46 -8.91
C GLY A 224 -17.25 2.55 -9.45
N GLN A 225 -16.73 3.49 -10.21
CA GLN A 225 -17.53 4.55 -10.86
C GLN A 225 -18.19 4.11 -12.17
N TYR A 226 -17.71 3.01 -12.77
CA TYR A 226 -18.20 2.53 -14.06
C TYR A 226 -19.60 1.88 -13.94
N VAL A 227 -19.91 1.28 -12.79
CA VAL A 227 -21.22 0.68 -12.54
C VAL A 227 -22.15 1.74 -11.94
N PRO A 228 -23.39 1.91 -12.46
CA PRO A 228 -24.31 2.94 -11.97
C PRO A 228 -24.53 2.85 -10.46
N LEU A 229 -24.69 4.02 -9.82
CA LEU A 229 -25.03 4.13 -8.41
C LEU A 229 -26.35 3.40 -8.13
N MET A 230 -26.38 2.62 -7.05
CA MET A 230 -27.59 1.98 -6.53
C MET A 230 -28.57 2.99 -5.94
#